data_AF-A0A3M5W661-F1
#
_entry.id   AF-A0A3M5W661-F1
#
_cell.length_a   1.000
_cell.length_b   1.000
_cell.length_c   1.000
_cell.angle_alpha   90.00
_cell.angle_beta   90.00
_cell.angle_gamma   90.00
#
_symmetry.space_group_name_H-M   'P 1'
#
loop_
_entity.id
_entity.type
_entity.pdbx_description
1 polymer ?
#
loop_
_entity_poly.entity_id
_entity_poly.type
_entity_poly.pdbx_seq_one_letter_code
_entity_poly.pdbx_strand_id
1 'polypeptide(L)'
;MLGQRYPFTCRRFQTDGRDIFATVLDETGDEALLDLVKRQYAFKQVITPSLYEGIDYAGEESAKRWYPVKRSKAVVLDPARNFGKPVLTITGIDTAAIYHSYLAEGQSAKRVALLYEIPPAAVEAAVNFEHRIAA
;
A
#
# COMPACT_ATOMS: atom_id res chain seq x y z
N MET A 1 2.56 -9.84 25.46
CA MET A 1 2.17 -9.25 24.15
C MET A 1 2.85 -7.90 24.04
N LEU A 2 3.62 -7.68 22.96
CA LEU A 2 4.55 -6.58 22.61
C LEU A 2 4.29 -5.11 23.03
N GLY A 3 3.28 -4.78 23.83
CA GLY A 3 2.93 -3.41 24.26
C GLY A 3 2.45 -2.49 23.13
N GLN A 4 2.72 -2.86 21.88
CA GLN A 4 2.47 -2.09 20.67
C GLN A 4 1.17 -2.58 20.02
N ARG A 5 0.18 -1.69 19.93
CA ARG A 5 -1.00 -1.93 19.10
C ARG A 5 -0.59 -1.85 17.62
N TYR A 6 -1.13 -2.77 16.80
CA TYR A 6 -0.93 -2.82 15.35
C TYR A 6 0.54 -2.96 14.88
N PRO A 7 1.27 -4.01 15.31
CA PRO A 7 2.72 -4.14 15.07
C PRO A 7 3.13 -4.15 13.59
N PHE A 8 2.31 -4.69 12.69
CA PHE A 8 2.59 -4.70 11.25
C PHE A 8 2.46 -3.33 10.57
N THR A 9 1.88 -2.35 11.26
CA THR A 9 1.81 -0.96 10.76
C THR A 9 3.02 -0.14 11.19
N CYS A 10 3.93 -0.72 11.97
CA CYS A 10 5.08 -0.03 12.52
C CYS A 10 6.36 -0.25 11.71
N ARG A 11 7.11 0.83 11.46
CA ARG A 11 8.38 0.77 10.72
C ARG A 11 9.41 -0.14 11.42
N ARG A 12 9.47 -0.10 12.75
CA ARG A 12 10.33 -0.99 13.55
C ARG A 12 10.10 -2.48 13.28
N PHE A 13 8.86 -2.89 12.98
CA PHE A 13 8.57 -4.30 12.69
C PHE A 13 9.09 -4.74 11.32
N GLN A 14 9.19 -3.81 10.37
CA GLN A 14 9.82 -4.04 9.07
C GLN A 14 11.34 -4.28 9.20
N THR A 15 12.02 -3.49 10.04
CA THR A 15 13.49 -3.52 10.17
C THR A 15 13.96 -4.59 11.15
N ASP A 16 13.29 -4.71 12.28
CA ASP A 16 13.78 -5.45 13.46
C ASP A 16 12.95 -6.72 13.73
N GLY A 17 12.11 -7.14 12.77
CA GLY A 17 11.17 -8.23 12.96
C GLY A 17 11.80 -9.50 13.52
N ARG A 18 13.03 -9.86 13.12
CA ARG A 18 13.76 -11.03 13.63
C ARG A 18 13.97 -10.96 15.15
N ASP A 19 14.50 -9.84 15.63
CA ASP A 19 14.86 -9.68 17.03
C ASP A 19 13.59 -9.52 17.88
N ILE A 20 12.54 -8.91 17.33
CA ILE A 20 11.20 -8.86 17.92
C ILE A 20 10.63 -10.27 18.10
N PHE A 21 10.65 -11.11 17.07
CA PHE A 21 10.12 -12.48 17.15
C PHE A 21 10.95 -13.37 18.09
N ALA A 22 12.28 -13.24 18.09
CA ALA A 22 13.16 -13.96 19.01
C ALA A 22 12.87 -13.60 20.47
N THR A 23 12.70 -12.31 20.77
CA THR A 23 12.36 -11.84 22.13
C THR A 23 11.01 -12.42 22.59
N VAL A 24 9.99 -12.42 21.73
CA VAL A 24 8.67 -12.98 22.08
C VAL A 24 8.74 -14.49 22.29
N LEU A 25 9.55 -15.21 21.52
CA LEU A 25 9.75 -16.64 21.71
C LEU A 25 10.34 -16.94 23.09
N ASP A 26 11.39 -16.21 23.48
CA ASP A 26 12.05 -16.38 24.78
C ASP A 26 11.10 -16.07 25.95
N GLU A 27 10.19 -15.11 25.79
CA GLU A 27 9.21 -14.74 26.81
C GLU A 27 8.02 -15.71 26.92
N THR A 28 7.60 -16.31 25.81
CA THR A 28 6.32 -17.07 25.74
C THR A 28 6.49 -18.58 25.63
N GLY A 29 7.66 -19.06 25.22
CA GLY A 29 7.92 -20.48 24.97
C GLY A 29 7.09 -21.07 23.82
N ASP A 30 6.51 -20.24 22.95
CA ASP A 30 5.57 -20.67 21.91
C ASP A 30 6.31 -21.36 20.74
N GLU A 31 6.21 -22.68 20.67
CA GLU A 31 6.83 -23.50 19.63
C GLU A 31 6.36 -23.15 18.19
N ALA A 32 5.17 -22.55 18.04
CA ALA A 32 4.70 -22.08 16.73
C ALA A 32 5.51 -20.86 16.24
N LEU A 33 5.98 -20.00 17.16
CA LEU A 33 6.93 -18.94 16.85
C LEU A 33 8.32 -19.52 16.54
N LEU A 34 8.66 -20.66 17.11
CA LEU A 34 9.92 -21.36 16.86
C LEU A 34 10.00 -21.91 15.42
N ASP A 35 8.89 -22.36 14.80
CA ASP A 35 8.82 -22.70 13.37
C ASP A 35 8.87 -21.45 12.47
N LEU A 36 8.25 -20.32 12.87
CA LEU A 36 8.39 -19.03 12.18
C LEU A 36 9.85 -18.52 12.20
N VAL A 37 10.52 -18.64 13.34
CA VAL A 37 11.93 -18.33 13.54
C VAL A 37 12.82 -19.29 12.74
N LYS A 38 12.47 -20.58 12.63
CA LYS A 38 13.24 -21.56 11.83
C LYS A 38 13.00 -21.43 10.32
N ARG A 39 11.83 -20.96 9.86
CA ARG A 39 11.51 -20.67 8.43
C ARG A 39 11.96 -19.28 7.97
N GLN A 40 13.09 -18.82 8.47
CA GLN A 40 13.56 -17.43 8.46
C GLN A 40 13.85 -16.80 7.08
N TYR A 41 13.99 -17.60 6.01
CA TYR A 41 14.16 -17.05 4.66
C TYR A 41 12.84 -16.68 3.99
N ALA A 42 11.75 -17.40 4.27
CA ALA A 42 10.46 -17.17 3.60
C ALA A 42 9.82 -15.84 4.03
N PHE A 43 9.88 -15.49 5.32
CA PHE A 43 9.27 -14.24 5.80
C PHE A 43 9.96 -13.00 5.21
N LYS A 44 11.30 -12.97 5.21
CA LYS A 44 12.09 -11.86 4.67
C LYS A 44 11.99 -11.75 3.14
N GLN A 45 11.90 -12.88 2.43
CA GLN A 45 11.87 -12.89 0.96
C GLN A 45 10.46 -12.71 0.37
N VAL A 46 9.42 -13.23 1.04
CA VAL A 46 8.03 -13.26 0.51
C VAL A 46 7.14 -12.22 1.18
N ILE A 47 7.24 -12.06 2.50
CA ILE A 47 6.31 -11.23 3.26
C ILE A 47 6.76 -9.77 3.31
N THR A 48 8.06 -9.49 3.51
CA THR A 48 8.53 -8.09 3.59
C THR A 48 8.18 -7.25 2.36
N PRO A 49 8.35 -7.72 1.11
CA PRO A 49 7.90 -6.96 -0.05
C PRO A 49 6.38 -6.81 -0.10
N SER A 50 5.62 -7.87 0.16
CA SER A 50 4.15 -7.80 0.07
C SER A 50 3.50 -6.95 1.17
N LEU A 51 4.08 -6.92 2.36
CA LEU A 51 3.52 -6.20 3.51
C LEU A 51 3.88 -4.71 3.52
N TYR A 52 5.07 -4.34 3.05
CA TYR A 52 5.61 -2.99 3.22
C TYR A 52 5.87 -2.23 1.92
N GLU A 53 5.86 -2.89 0.77
CA GLU A 53 6.09 -2.21 -0.51
C GLU A 53 5.03 -1.13 -0.73
N GLY A 54 5.51 0.10 -0.93
CA GLY A 54 4.67 1.27 -1.15
C GLY A 54 4.11 1.93 0.12
N ILE A 55 4.35 1.42 1.32
CA ILE A 55 3.95 2.11 2.55
C ILE A 55 4.87 3.30 2.81
N ASP A 56 4.26 4.45 3.09
CA ASP A 56 4.95 5.66 3.52
C ASP A 56 4.65 5.92 5.01
N TYR A 57 5.73 5.99 5.78
CA TYR A 57 5.71 6.19 7.23
C TYR A 57 5.87 7.67 7.62
N ALA A 58 6.11 8.59 6.67
CA ALA A 58 6.17 10.04 6.88
C ALA A 58 6.97 10.51 8.12
N GLY A 59 8.10 9.84 8.44
CA GLY A 59 8.95 10.20 9.59
C GLY A 59 8.41 9.76 10.96
N GLU A 60 7.26 9.11 11.02
CA GLU A 60 6.67 8.54 12.23
C GLU A 60 6.91 7.01 12.30
N GLU A 61 6.65 6.43 13.46
CA GLU A 61 6.74 4.98 13.67
C GLU A 61 5.57 4.22 13.01
N SER A 62 4.52 4.89 12.54
CA SER A 62 3.28 4.26 12.03
C SER A 62 2.98 4.63 10.57
N ALA A 63 2.40 3.68 9.83
CA ALA A 63 2.01 3.85 8.43
C ALA A 63 0.97 4.97 8.25
N LYS A 64 1.23 5.91 7.33
CA LYS A 64 0.31 7.02 7.02
C LYS A 64 -0.47 6.83 5.72
N ARG A 65 0.22 6.40 4.68
CA ARG A 65 -0.37 6.23 3.34
C ARG A 65 0.30 5.10 2.61
N TRP A 66 -0.37 4.59 1.59
CA TRP A 66 0.09 3.46 0.81
C TRP A 66 -0.02 3.73 -0.69
N TYR A 67 1.04 3.40 -1.42
CA TYR A 67 1.10 3.43 -2.88
C TYR A 67 1.00 2.00 -3.43
N PRO A 68 -0.18 1.57 -3.91
CA PRO A 68 -0.46 0.17 -4.24
C PRO A 68 0.18 -0.32 -5.56
N VAL A 69 0.76 0.60 -6.33
CA VAL A 69 1.39 0.29 -7.62
C VAL A 69 2.91 0.31 -7.46
N LYS A 70 3.54 -0.83 -7.76
CA LYS A 70 4.99 -1.00 -7.68
C LYS A 70 5.71 0.06 -8.51
N ARG A 71 6.70 0.73 -7.93
CA ARG A 71 7.52 1.79 -8.56
C ARG A 71 6.73 2.97 -9.12
N SER A 72 5.46 3.15 -8.72
CA SER A 72 4.64 4.30 -9.11
C SER A 72 4.01 4.94 -7.88
N LYS A 73 4.06 6.27 -7.81
CA LYS A 73 3.34 7.06 -6.81
C LYS A 73 2.13 7.77 -7.40
N ALA A 74 1.61 7.31 -8.55
CA ALA A 74 0.51 7.99 -9.23
C ALA A 74 -0.83 7.85 -8.49
N VAL A 75 -1.06 6.70 -7.85
CA VAL A 75 -2.25 6.41 -7.04
C VAL A 75 -1.83 6.20 -5.59
N VAL A 76 -2.60 6.75 -4.65
CA VAL A 76 -2.35 6.65 -3.22
C VAL A 76 -3.64 6.37 -2.46
N LEU A 77 -3.54 5.56 -1.41
CA LEU A 77 -4.55 5.39 -0.37
C LEU A 77 -4.04 6.09 0.88
N ASP A 78 -4.75 7.13 1.32
CA ASP A 78 -4.39 7.92 2.50
C ASP A 78 -5.69 8.16 3.30
N PRO A 79 -5.82 7.65 4.54
CA PRO A 79 -7.04 7.82 5.34
C PRO A 79 -7.49 9.27 5.51
N ALA A 80 -6.56 10.23 5.45
CA ALA A 80 -6.87 11.66 5.54
C ALA A 80 -7.38 12.25 4.22
N ARG A 81 -7.39 11.49 3.12
CA ARG A 81 -7.83 11.90 1.78
C ARG A 81 -8.94 10.98 1.30
N ASN A 82 -10.09 11.54 0.94
CA ASN A 82 -11.23 10.78 0.40
C ASN A 82 -11.56 9.52 1.24
N PHE A 83 -11.42 9.63 2.57
CA PHE A 83 -11.65 8.53 3.53
C PHE A 83 -10.85 7.25 3.24
N GLY A 84 -9.62 7.39 2.72
CA GLY A 84 -8.75 6.24 2.40
C GLY A 84 -9.05 5.57 1.07
N LYS A 85 -10.01 6.08 0.29
CA LYS A 85 -10.24 5.61 -1.08
C LYS A 85 -9.01 5.90 -1.95
N PRO A 86 -8.76 5.08 -2.99
CA PRO A 86 -7.69 5.34 -3.94
C PRO A 86 -7.92 6.66 -4.69
N VAL A 87 -6.90 7.51 -4.72
CA VAL A 87 -6.94 8.78 -5.43
C VAL A 87 -5.66 9.00 -6.21
N LEU A 88 -5.73 9.82 -7.25
CA LEU A 88 -4.55 10.35 -7.90
C LEU A 88 -3.74 11.20 -6.91
N THR A 89 -2.46 10.89 -6.74
CA THR A 89 -1.64 11.46 -5.67
C THR A 89 -1.57 12.99 -5.75
N ILE A 90 -1.41 13.55 -6.95
CA ILE A 90 -1.25 14.99 -7.15
C ILE A 90 -2.59 15.73 -7.07
N THR A 91 -3.64 15.20 -7.70
CA THR A 91 -4.90 15.93 -7.88
C THR A 91 -5.96 15.58 -6.84
N GLY A 92 -5.83 14.43 -6.17
CA GLY A 92 -6.78 13.94 -5.18
C GLY A 92 -8.10 13.42 -5.77
N ILE A 93 -8.19 13.33 -7.09
CA ILE A 93 -9.39 12.82 -7.77
C ILE A 93 -9.47 11.31 -7.55
N ASP A 94 -10.67 10.84 -7.23
CA ASP A 94 -11.01 9.42 -7.08
C ASP A 94 -10.72 8.65 -8.38
N THR A 95 -9.97 7.56 -8.29
CA THR A 95 -9.62 6.74 -9.46
C THR A 95 -10.85 6.12 -10.10
N ALA A 96 -11.88 5.79 -9.31
CA ALA A 96 -13.14 5.26 -9.83
C ALA A 96 -13.90 6.31 -10.66
N ALA A 97 -13.86 7.59 -10.24
CA ALA A 97 -14.49 8.68 -11.00
C ALA A 97 -13.82 8.88 -12.37
N ILE A 98 -12.47 8.84 -12.41
CA ILE A 98 -11.71 8.89 -13.66
C ILE A 98 -12.04 7.68 -14.55
N TYR A 99 -12.12 6.49 -13.97
CA TYR A 99 -12.42 5.26 -14.71
C TYR A 99 -13.83 5.26 -15.31
N HIS A 100 -14.85 5.67 -14.55
CA HIS A 100 -16.21 5.81 -15.07
C HIS A 100 -16.29 6.85 -16.19
N SER A 101 -15.58 7.98 -16.03
CA SER A 101 -15.49 8.99 -17.08
C SER A 101 -14.79 8.47 -18.33
N TYR A 102 -13.76 7.65 -18.16
CA TYR A 102 -13.08 6.96 -19.26
C TYR A 102 -14.01 6.03 -20.02
N LEU A 103 -14.83 5.25 -19.33
CA LEU A 103 -15.85 4.41 -19.98
C LEU A 103 -16.91 5.25 -20.72
N ALA A 104 -17.38 6.34 -20.12
CA ALA A 104 -18.38 7.23 -20.70
C ALA A 104 -17.87 7.96 -21.95
N GLU A 105 -16.60 8.37 -21.97
CA GLU A 105 -15.96 9.07 -23.09
C GLU A 105 -15.42 8.09 -24.16
N GLY A 106 -15.95 6.88 -24.24
CA GLY A 106 -15.57 5.89 -25.26
C GLY A 106 -14.13 5.42 -25.12
N GLN A 107 -13.65 5.23 -23.89
CA GLN A 107 -12.31 4.75 -23.57
C GLN A 107 -11.19 5.69 -24.08
N SER A 108 -11.45 6.99 -24.09
CA SER A 108 -10.50 8.03 -24.53
C SER A 108 -9.81 8.73 -23.36
N ALA A 109 -8.59 8.31 -23.03
CA ALA A 109 -7.80 8.94 -21.96
C ALA A 109 -7.53 10.44 -22.23
N LYS A 110 -7.32 10.81 -23.50
CA LYS A 110 -7.10 12.20 -23.91
C LYS A 110 -8.31 13.10 -23.63
N ARG A 111 -9.52 12.58 -23.83
CA ARG A 111 -10.75 13.35 -23.63
C ARG A 111 -11.05 13.54 -22.15
N VAL A 112 -10.87 12.50 -21.35
CA VAL A 112 -10.95 12.60 -19.88
C VAL A 112 -9.89 13.54 -19.32
N ALA A 113 -8.65 13.46 -19.82
CA ALA A 113 -7.57 14.36 -19.43
C ALA A 113 -7.93 15.84 -19.66
N LEU A 114 -8.57 16.15 -20.79
CA LEU A 114 -9.07 17.48 -21.08
C LEU A 114 -10.20 17.90 -20.12
N LEU A 115 -11.16 17.02 -19.85
CA LEU A 115 -12.32 17.32 -18.98
C LEU A 115 -11.92 17.58 -17.52
N TYR A 116 -10.94 16.84 -17.02
CA TYR A 116 -10.46 16.97 -15.64
C TYR A 116 -9.25 17.90 -15.50
N GLU A 117 -8.73 18.44 -16.62
CA GLU A 117 -7.52 19.27 -16.68
C GLU A 117 -6.30 18.60 -16.03
N ILE A 118 -6.12 17.30 -16.30
CA ILE A 118 -5.00 16.50 -15.78
C ILE A 118 -4.16 15.89 -16.91
N PRO A 119 -2.90 15.50 -16.66
CA PRO A 119 -2.09 14.83 -17.67
C PRO A 119 -2.72 13.49 -18.11
N PRO A 120 -2.66 13.12 -19.41
CA PRO A 120 -3.15 11.81 -19.87
C PRO A 120 -2.55 10.62 -19.13
N ALA A 121 -1.28 10.71 -18.73
CA ALA A 121 -0.61 9.70 -17.93
C ALA A 121 -1.26 9.48 -16.55
N ALA A 122 -1.86 10.51 -15.96
CA ALA A 122 -2.61 10.38 -14.71
C ALA A 122 -3.93 9.62 -14.93
N VAL A 123 -4.63 9.88 -16.04
CA VAL A 123 -5.81 9.12 -16.44
C VAL A 123 -5.46 7.65 -16.64
N GLU A 124 -4.41 7.37 -17.40
CA GLU A 124 -3.93 6.00 -17.65
C GLU A 124 -3.57 5.28 -16.35
N ALA A 125 -2.91 5.98 -15.41
CA ALA A 125 -2.56 5.40 -14.12
C ALA A 125 -3.81 5.01 -13.30
N ALA A 126 -4.85 5.86 -13.27
CA ALA A 126 -6.11 5.56 -12.61
C ALA A 126 -6.83 4.37 -13.29
N VAL A 127 -6.93 4.39 -14.61
CA VAL A 127 -7.60 3.33 -15.39
C VAL A 127 -6.91 1.98 -15.20
N ASN A 128 -5.58 1.93 -15.31
CA ASN A 128 -4.80 0.71 -15.09
C ASN A 128 -4.94 0.17 -13.67
N PHE A 129 -5.05 1.06 -12.68
CA PHE A 129 -5.27 0.67 -11.29
C PHE A 129 -6.65 0.03 -11.08
N GLU A 130 -7.72 0.63 -11.62
CA GLU A 130 -9.08 0.09 -11.52
C GLU A 130 -9.23 -1.25 -12.24
N HIS A 131 -8.63 -1.41 -13.43
CA HIS A 131 -8.61 -2.68 -14.14
C HIS A 131 -7.95 -3.80 -13.32
N ARG A 132 -6.91 -3.49 -12.55
CA ARG A 132 -6.23 -4.46 -11.68
C ARG A 132 -7.08 -4.89 -10.48
N ILE A 133 -7.95 -4.02 -9.96
CA ILE A 133 -8.84 -4.36 -8.83
C ILE A 133 -9.98 -5.27 -9.29
N ALA A 134 -10.45 -5.09 -10.53
CA ALA A 134 -11.58 -5.85 -11.08
C ALA A 134 -11.22 -7.29 -11.52
N ALA A 135 -9.93 -7.65 -11.58
CA ALA A 135 -9.42 -8.95 -12.02
C ALA A 135 -9.09 -9.86 -10.84
#